data_AF-A0A386ULE8-F1
#
_entry.id   AF-A0A386ULE8-F1
#
_cell.length_a   1.000
_cell.length_b   1.000
_cell.length_c   1.000
_cell.angle_alpha   90.00
_cell.angle_beta   90.00
_cell.angle_gamma   90.00
#
_symmetry.space_group_name_H-M   'P 1'
#
loop_
_entity.id
_entity.type
_entity.pdbx_description
1 polymer ?
#
loop_
_entity_poly.entity_id
_entity_poly.type
_entity_poly.pdbx_seq_one_letter_code
_entity_poly.pdbx_strand_id
1 'polypeptide(L)'
;MLCPGDGRADRQLWLAVLATALNDAVRGKPGTLDQVTADRWFRAGPDLLIVCELAGLDGPALRQAYLAGSVRPELMRAERRCDMEATE
;
A
#
# COMPACT_ATOMS: atom_id res chain seq x y z
N MET A 1 -2.79 30.56 5.84
CA MET A 1 -1.43 29.99 5.71
C MET A 1 -1.55 28.54 6.17
N LEU A 2 -1.81 27.61 5.24
CA LEU A 2 -1.85 26.18 5.59
C LEU A 2 -0.40 25.77 5.85
N CYS A 3 -0.11 25.31 7.07
CA CYS A 3 1.19 24.73 7.37
C CYS A 3 1.43 23.62 6.32
N PRO A 4 2.56 23.62 5.59
CA PRO A 4 2.89 22.48 4.75
C PRO A 4 3.02 21.30 5.71
N GLY A 5 2.01 20.42 5.76
CA GLY A 5 2.14 19.18 6.50
C GLY A 5 3.41 18.50 6.02
N ASP A 6 4.22 17.97 6.94
CA ASP A 6 5.64 17.59 6.76
C ASP A 6 5.94 16.48 5.71
N GLY A 7 5.15 16.34 4.65
CA GLY A 7 5.17 15.24 3.68
C GLY A 7 4.76 13.88 4.28
N ARG A 8 4.79 13.77 5.62
CA ARG A 8 4.53 12.56 6.39
C ARG A 8 3.08 12.10 6.30
N ALA A 9 2.13 13.03 6.39
CA ALA A 9 0.70 12.72 6.25
C ALA A 9 0.38 12.21 4.83
N ASP A 10 1.00 12.81 3.82
CA ASP A 10 0.87 12.38 2.42
C ASP A 10 1.47 10.98 2.24
N ARG A 11 2.69 10.75 2.74
CA ARG A 11 3.32 9.42 2.71
C ARG A 11 2.49 8.33 3.39
N GLN A 12 1.90 8.63 4.54
CA GLN A 12 1.03 7.69 5.26
C GLN A 12 -0.25 7.37 4.49
N LEU A 13 -0.82 8.35 3.77
CA LEU A 13 -1.93 8.09 2.87
C LEU A 13 -1.54 7.10 1.76
N TRP A 14 -0.38 7.29 1.12
CA TRP A 14 0.07 6.40 0.04
C TRP A 14 0.43 5.00 0.54
N LEU A 15 1.02 4.88 1.73
CA LEU A 15 1.18 3.59 2.41
C LEU A 15 -0.17 2.92 2.69
N ALA A 16 -1.16 3.68 3.13
CA ALA A 16 -2.50 3.14 3.38
C ALA A 16 -3.18 2.64 2.10
N VAL A 17 -3.04 3.36 0.98
CA VAL A 17 -3.53 2.94 -0.34
C VAL A 17 -2.88 1.62 -0.76
N LEU A 18 -1.54 1.53 -0.69
CA LEU A 18 -0.81 0.31 -1.05
C LEU A 18 -1.24 -0.88 -0.19
N ALA A 19 -1.34 -0.68 1.12
CA ALA A 19 -1.74 -1.74 2.04
C ALA A 19 -3.18 -2.21 1.80
N THR A 20 -4.11 -1.31 1.46
CA THR A 20 -5.50 -1.67 1.11
C THR A 20 -5.54 -2.47 -0.18
N ALA A 21 -4.93 -1.96 -1.26
CA ALA A 21 -4.89 -2.67 -2.52
C ALA A 21 -4.21 -4.05 -2.39
N LEU A 22 -3.12 -4.12 -1.64
CA LEU A 22 -2.42 -5.38 -1.40
C LEU A 22 -3.30 -6.39 -0.65
N ASN A 23 -4.06 -5.91 0.33
CA ASN A 23 -5.03 -6.73 1.03
C ASN A 23 -6.14 -7.23 0.10
N ASP A 24 -6.66 -6.38 -0.77
CA ASP A 24 -7.70 -6.77 -1.73
C ASP A 24 -7.16 -7.79 -2.74
N ALA A 25 -5.93 -7.63 -3.20
CA ALA A 25 -5.30 -8.53 -4.14
C ALA A 25 -4.99 -9.92 -3.54
N VAL A 26 -4.48 -9.97 -2.31
CA VAL A 26 -3.99 -11.20 -1.66
C VAL A 26 -5.05 -11.89 -0.81
N ARG A 27 -5.91 -11.13 -0.13
CA ARG A 27 -6.92 -11.63 0.82
C ARG A 27 -8.35 -11.37 0.38
N GLY A 28 -8.57 -10.59 -0.67
CA GLY A 28 -9.89 -10.36 -1.21
C GLY A 28 -10.56 -11.65 -1.68
N LYS A 29 -11.89 -11.66 -1.65
CA LYS A 29 -12.67 -12.81 -2.12
C LYS A 29 -12.36 -13.03 -3.62
N PRO A 30 -11.90 -14.23 -4.04
CA PRO A 30 -11.57 -14.49 -5.43
C PRO A 30 -12.72 -14.15 -6.38
N GLY A 31 -12.41 -13.45 -7.47
CA GLY A 31 -13.38 -13.06 -8.50
C GLY A 31 -14.22 -11.82 -8.16
N THR A 32 -13.97 -11.16 -7.03
CA THR A 32 -14.54 -9.83 -6.78
C THR A 32 -13.83 -8.77 -7.61
N LEU A 33 -14.56 -7.69 -7.95
CA LEU A 33 -14.01 -6.59 -8.74
C LEU A 33 -12.78 -5.98 -8.05
N ASP A 34 -12.83 -5.78 -6.74
CA ASP A 34 -11.74 -5.18 -5.97
C ASP A 34 -10.48 -6.06 -6.02
N GLN A 35 -10.64 -7.37 -5.84
CA GLN A 35 -9.53 -8.34 -5.91
C GLN A 35 -8.89 -8.36 -7.30
N VAL A 36 -9.70 -8.44 -8.36
CA VAL A 36 -9.20 -8.48 -9.75
C VAL A 36 -8.55 -7.15 -10.14
N THR A 37 -9.13 -6.03 -9.72
CA THR A 37 -8.61 -4.69 -10.00
C THR A 37 -7.26 -4.49 -9.31
N ALA A 38 -7.16 -4.85 -8.03
CA ALA A 38 -5.93 -4.73 -7.28
C ALA A 38 -4.83 -5.66 -7.81
N ASP A 39 -5.15 -6.92 -8.14
CA ASP A 39 -4.17 -7.85 -8.74
C ASP A 39 -3.63 -7.31 -10.07
N ARG A 40 -4.52 -6.82 -10.94
CA ARG A 40 -4.12 -6.20 -12.22
C ARG A 40 -3.23 -4.99 -12.00
N TRP A 41 -3.54 -4.17 -11.00
CA TRP A 41 -2.77 -2.98 -10.68
C TRP A 41 -1.34 -3.32 -10.20
N PHE A 42 -1.17 -4.32 -9.33
CA PHE A 42 0.18 -4.77 -8.95
C PHE A 42 0.95 -5.39 -10.11
N ARG A 43 0.27 -6.12 -11.01
CA ARG A 43 0.93 -6.77 -12.15
C ARG A 43 1.37 -5.80 -13.23
N ALA A 44 0.54 -4.82 -13.58
CA ALA A 44 0.73 -3.97 -14.77
C ALA A 44 0.27 -2.51 -14.60
N GLY A 45 -0.13 -2.09 -13.40
CA GLY A 45 -0.54 -0.72 -13.12
C GLY A 45 0.58 0.27 -13.46
N PRO A 46 0.30 1.29 -14.32
CA PRO A 46 1.31 2.24 -14.75
C PRO A 46 1.71 3.20 -13.62
N ASP A 47 0.78 3.50 -12.72
CA ASP A 47 0.93 4.44 -11.61
C ASP A 47 1.47 3.78 -10.33
N LEU A 48 1.58 2.45 -10.27
CA LEU A 48 2.09 1.74 -9.08
C LEU A 48 3.45 2.26 -8.62
N LEU A 49 4.37 2.54 -9.55
CA LEU A 49 5.71 3.01 -9.22
C LEU A 49 5.67 4.43 -8.62
N ILE A 50 4.80 5.28 -9.13
CA ILE A 50 4.59 6.63 -8.60
C ILE A 50 4.03 6.55 -7.18
N VAL A 51 3.03 5.68 -6.96
CA VAL A 51 2.45 5.48 -5.63
C VAL A 51 3.48 4.91 -4.64
N CYS A 52 4.36 4.01 -5.09
CA CYS A 52 5.47 3.52 -4.25
C CYS A 52 6.46 4.63 -3.90
N GLU A 53 6.83 5.47 -4.86
CA GLU A 53 7.71 6.63 -4.62
C GLU A 53 7.08 7.59 -3.60
N LEU A 54 5.79 7.90 -3.74
CA LEU A 54 5.05 8.75 -2.81
C LEU A 54 4.92 8.12 -1.41
N ALA A 55 4.89 6.79 -1.33
CA ALA A 55 4.96 6.03 -0.08
C ALA A 55 6.39 5.89 0.47
N GLY A 56 7.42 6.31 -0.28
CA GLY A 56 8.83 6.11 0.04
C GLY A 56 9.23 4.64 0.08
N LEU A 57 8.75 3.85 -0.88
CA LEU A 57 9.01 2.43 -1.06
C LEU A 57 9.68 2.16 -2.42
N ASP A 58 10.50 1.12 -2.48
CA ASP A 58 11.06 0.63 -3.74
C ASP A 58 9.96 -0.10 -4.55
N GLY A 59 9.41 0.62 -5.54
CA GLY A 59 8.33 0.12 -6.40
C GLY A 59 8.70 -1.12 -7.23
N PRO A 60 9.86 -1.14 -7.93
CA PRO A 60 10.34 -2.33 -8.60
C PRO A 60 10.46 -3.55 -7.67
N ALA A 61 11.05 -3.39 -6.49
CA ALA A 61 11.19 -4.47 -5.53
C ALA A 61 9.82 -4.98 -5.03
N LEU A 62 8.88 -4.06 -4.73
CA LEU A 62 7.52 -4.43 -4.33
C LEU A 62 6.80 -5.22 -5.43
N ARG A 63 6.89 -4.78 -6.69
CA ARG A 63 6.29 -5.48 -7.83
C ARG A 63 6.88 -6.88 -8.00
N GLN A 64 8.21 -7.02 -7.93
CA GLN A 64 8.86 -8.32 -8.03
C GLN A 64 8.45 -9.25 -6.88
N ALA A 65 8.41 -8.74 -5.65
CA ALA A 65 7.92 -9.51 -4.51
C ALA A 65 6.47 -9.95 -4.70
N TYR A 66 5.61 -9.09 -5.26
CA TYR A 66 4.20 -9.43 -5.53
C TYR A 66 4.09 -10.52 -6.58
N LEU A 67 4.80 -10.38 -7.71
CA LEU A 67 4.83 -11.38 -8.79
C LEU A 67 5.38 -12.73 -8.33
N ALA A 68 6.36 -12.71 -7.41
CA ALA A 68 6.92 -13.90 -6.78
C ALA A 68 6.02 -14.49 -5.67
N GLY A 69 4.85 -13.92 -5.39
CA GLY A 69 3.96 -14.37 -4.31
C GLY A 69 4.57 -14.26 -2.91
N SER A 70 5.60 -13.42 -2.75
CA SER A 70 6.41 -13.31 -1.53
C SER A 70 6.00 -12.14 -0.63
N VAL A 71 5.02 -11.33 -1.04
CA VAL A 71 4.51 -10.23 -0.21
C VAL A 71 3.64 -10.79 0.91
N ARG A 72 3.99 -10.45 2.16
CA ARG A 72 3.18 -10.77 3.35
C ARG A 72 2.39 -9.52 3.78
N PRO A 73 1.06 -9.49 3.59
CA PRO A 73 0.22 -8.35 3.98
C PRO A 73 0.26 -8.04 5.49
N GLU A 74 0.69 -9.01 6.29
CA GLU A 74 0.72 -8.96 7.76
C GLU A 74 1.75 -7.95 8.28
N LEU A 75 2.85 -7.77 7.53
CA LEU A 75 3.90 -6.81 7.87
C LEU A 75 3.45 -5.36 7.62
N MET A 76 2.52 -5.12 6.70
CA MET A 76 2.00 -3.78 6.38
C MET A 76 0.96 -3.26 7.38
N ARG A 77 0.38 -4.13 8.22
CA ARG A 77 -0.61 -3.73 9.25
C ARG A 77 0.02 -3.32 10.58
N ALA A 78 1.23 -3.80 10.87
CA ALA A 78 1.90 -3.53 12.15
C ALA A 78 2.15 -2.03 12.37
N GLU A 79 2.34 -1.25 11.31
CA GLU A 79 2.54 0.20 11.41
C GLU A 79 1.26 0.97 11.74
N ARG A 80 0.04 0.46 11.43
CA ARG A 80 -1.21 1.19 11.73
C ARG A 80 -1.65 1.14 13.19
N ARG A 81 -1.11 0.23 14.01
CA ARG A 81 -1.47 0.15 15.44
C ARG A 81 -0.61 1.04 16.34
N CYS A 82 0.55 1.51 15.87
CA CYS A 82 1.44 2.31 16.72
C CYS A 82 1.11 3.80 16.78
N ASP A 83 0.18 4.32 15.97
CA ASP A 83 -0.19 5.75 15.95
C ASP A 83 -1.56 6.06 16.59
N MET A 84 -2.20 5.09 17.28
CA MET A 84 -3.49 5.29 17.97
C MET A 84 -3.46 4.88 19.45
N GLU A 85 -2.32 5.06 20.11
CA GLU A 85 -2.20 4.99 21.58
C GLU A 85 -1.26 6.10 22.07
N ALA A 86 -1.67 7.36 21.91
CA ALA A 86 -1.04 8.51 22.57
C ALA A 86 -2.08 9.63 22.72
N THR A 87 -3.13 9.38 23.50
CA THR A 87 -3.99 10.44 24.04
C THR A 87 -4.71 9.93 25.28
N GLU A 88 -3.99 9.82 26.40
CA GLU A 88 -4.53 10.00 27.76
C GLU A 88 -3.47 10.69 28.63
#